data_AF-A0A256YYL7-F1
#
_entry.id   AF-A0A256YYL7-F1
#
_cell.length_a   1.000
_cell.length_b   1.000
_cell.length_c   1.000
_cell.angle_alpha   90.00
_cell.angle_beta   90.00
_cell.angle_gamma   90.00
#
_symmetry.space_group_name_H-M   'P 1'
#
loop_
_entity.id
_entity.type
_entity.pdbx_description
1 polymer ?
#
loop_
_entity_poly.entity_id
_entity_poly.type
_entity_poly.pdbx_seq_one_letter_code
_entity_poly.pdbx_strand_id
1 'polypeptide(L)'
;MTDIKKKINDLILEIERGNIDPKEAWRKIRELKNVYTKQYSEQSWHVYIGNKFQNIIYSTLKGYFNRLKRQDRKFENLSVLTQNEVEKNEIIHRKLAVKYGEYLLLPDADIVVVDYNFEDPWKSVILAIISCKTSLRERIAQSCYWKLKLLSSDITKNIRVFLATTELQL
;
A
#
# COMPACT_ATOMS: atom_id res chain seq x y z
N MET A 1 2.58 23.66 24.08
CA MET A 1 1.64 22.80 23.35
C MET A 1 2.43 21.66 22.73
N THR A 2 2.22 20.42 23.17
CA THR A 2 2.88 19.27 22.53
C THR A 2 2.21 19.00 21.20
N ASP A 3 2.95 19.10 20.10
CA ASP A 3 2.45 18.83 18.76
C ASP A 3 2.01 17.36 18.67
N ILE A 4 0.69 17.14 18.54
CA ILE A 4 0.09 15.80 18.45
C ILE A 4 0.61 15.03 17.24
N LYS A 5 0.92 15.71 16.12
CA LYS A 5 1.52 15.08 14.95
C LYS A 5 2.94 14.62 15.25
N LYS A 6 3.71 15.39 16.03
CA LYS A 6 5.04 14.98 16.48
C LYS A 6 4.96 13.67 17.28
N LYS A 7 4.07 13.58 18.28
CA LYS A 7 3.87 12.34 19.05
C LYS A 7 3.53 11.13 18.17
N ILE A 8 2.64 11.32 17.19
CA ILE A 8 2.26 10.23 16.27
C ILE A 8 3.45 9.84 15.38
N ASN A 9 4.18 10.83 14.85
CA ASN A 9 5.37 10.58 14.04
C ASN A 9 6.46 9.85 14.85
N ASP A 10 6.67 10.20 16.12
CA ASP A 10 7.62 9.54 17.00
C ASP A 10 7.22 8.06 17.19
N LEU A 11 5.94 7.76 17.45
CA LEU A 11 5.46 6.37 17.53
C LEU A 11 5.68 5.60 16.22
N ILE A 12 5.48 6.24 15.06
CA ILE A 12 5.72 5.62 13.75
C ILE A 12 7.21 5.33 13.55
N LEU A 13 8.09 6.25 13.94
CA LEU A 13 9.54 6.04 13.84
C LEU A 13 10.00 4.87 14.71
N GLU A 14 9.41 4.70 15.90
CA GLU A 14 9.70 3.55 16.76
C GLU A 14 9.22 2.22 16.13
N ILE A 15 8.10 2.21 15.39
CA ILE A 15 7.67 1.05 14.60
C ILE A 15 8.71 0.74 13.51
N GLU A 16 9.12 1.75 12.74
CA GLU A 16 10.07 1.59 11.63
C GLU A 16 11.44 1.11 12.10
N ARG A 17 11.84 1.48 13.33
CA ARG A 17 13.07 1.01 13.98
C ARG A 17 12.97 -0.39 14.58
N GLY A 18 11.74 -0.92 14.71
CA GLY A 18 11.49 -2.19 15.40
C GLY A 18 11.63 -2.10 16.92
N ASN A 19 11.57 -0.90 17.49
CA ASN A 19 11.72 -0.67 18.93
C ASN A 19 10.42 -0.93 19.72
N ILE A 20 9.27 -0.93 19.04
CA ILE A 20 7.96 -1.18 19.63
C ILE A 20 7.19 -2.14 18.73
N ASP A 21 6.38 -3.00 19.36
CA ASP A 21 5.44 -3.85 18.64
C ASP A 21 4.48 -2.99 17.78
N PRO A 22 4.32 -3.27 16.47
CA PRO A 22 3.47 -2.48 15.59
C PRO A 22 2.02 -2.42 16.04
N LYS A 23 1.47 -3.49 16.63
CA LYS A 23 0.08 -3.53 17.10
C LYS A 23 -0.10 -2.62 18.30
N GLU A 24 0.83 -2.65 19.24
CA GLU A 24 0.83 -1.79 20.42
C GLU A 24 1.01 -0.31 20.06
N ALA A 25 1.95 0.01 19.16
CA ALA A 25 2.15 1.37 18.69
C ALA A 25 0.91 1.89 17.95
N TRP A 26 0.27 1.07 17.12
CA TRP A 26 -0.95 1.46 16.41
C TRP A 26 -2.14 1.68 17.35
N ARG A 27 -2.26 0.89 18.42
CA ARG A 27 -3.23 1.10 19.50
C ARG A 27 -3.06 2.48 20.14
N LYS A 28 -1.82 2.84 20.51
CA LYS A 28 -1.49 4.17 21.05
C LYS A 28 -1.83 5.28 20.07
N ILE A 29 -1.52 5.12 18.77
CA ILE A 29 -1.87 6.10 17.74
C ILE A 29 -3.40 6.29 17.68
N ARG A 30 -4.19 5.21 17.73
CA ARG A 30 -5.66 5.31 17.74
C ARG A 30 -6.21 6.07 18.93
N GLU A 31 -5.64 5.91 20.12
CA GLU A 31 -6.03 6.67 21.32
C GLU A 31 -5.83 8.18 21.14
N LEU A 32 -4.85 8.58 20.32
CA LEU A 32 -4.57 9.99 20.01
C LEU A 32 -5.58 10.60 19.02
N LYS A 33 -6.47 9.81 18.39
CA LYS A 33 -7.46 10.30 17.42
C LYS A 33 -8.30 11.43 18.00
N ASN A 34 -8.89 11.23 19.18
CA ASN A 34 -9.78 12.23 19.79
C ASN A 34 -9.08 13.54 20.12
N VAL A 35 -7.79 13.48 20.46
CA VAL A 35 -6.98 14.68 20.72
C VAL A 35 -6.65 15.37 19.40
N TYR A 36 -6.29 14.61 18.37
CA TYR A 36 -6.05 15.13 17.04
C TYR A 36 -7.28 15.82 16.46
N THR A 37 -8.47 15.20 16.53
CA THR A 37 -9.72 15.74 15.97
C THR A 37 -10.29 16.92 16.76
N LYS A 38 -9.76 17.21 17.95
CA LYS A 38 -10.06 18.46 18.67
C LYS A 38 -9.20 19.62 18.17
N GLN A 39 -8.00 19.34 17.68
CA GLN A 39 -7.06 20.34 17.13
C GLN A 39 -7.20 20.52 15.62
N TYR A 40 -7.66 19.48 14.92
CA TYR A 40 -7.82 19.39 13.47
C TYR A 40 -9.15 18.71 13.13
N SER A 41 -9.48 18.51 11.85
CA SER A 41 -10.70 17.80 11.44
C SER A 41 -10.53 16.27 11.42
N GLU A 42 -11.64 15.54 11.56
CA GLU A 42 -11.67 14.09 11.35
C GLU A 42 -11.26 13.69 9.92
N GLN A 43 -11.62 14.50 8.93
CA GLN A 43 -11.18 14.28 7.55
C GLN A 43 -9.64 14.35 7.43
N SER A 44 -9.02 15.33 8.10
CA SER A 44 -7.56 15.43 8.15
C SER A 44 -6.92 14.23 8.83
N TRP A 45 -7.54 13.69 9.89
CA TRP A 45 -7.08 12.47 10.55
C TRP A 45 -7.06 11.28 9.57
N HIS A 46 -8.14 11.05 8.83
CA HIS A 46 -8.26 9.92 7.91
C HIS A 46 -7.20 9.94 6.81
N VAL A 47 -6.97 11.10 6.19
CA VAL A 47 -5.92 11.28 5.18
C VAL A 47 -4.53 11.09 5.81
N TYR A 48 -4.27 11.75 6.94
CA TYR A 48 -2.97 11.70 7.60
C TYR A 48 -2.59 10.26 8.03
N ILE A 49 -3.48 9.56 8.74
CA ILE A 49 -3.19 8.22 9.24
C ILE A 49 -3.15 7.18 8.11
N GLY A 50 -3.97 7.36 7.07
CA GLY A 50 -3.94 6.53 5.86
C GLY A 50 -2.59 6.59 5.17
N ASN A 51 -2.09 7.80 4.90
CA ASN A 51 -0.79 8.02 4.27
C ASN A 51 0.35 7.45 5.13
N LYS A 52 0.29 7.62 6.46
CA LYS A 52 1.28 7.03 7.37
C LYS A 52 1.28 5.51 7.33
N PHE A 53 0.11 4.90 7.34
CA PHE A 53 0.00 3.44 7.23
C PHE A 53 0.56 2.91 5.91
N GLN A 54 0.19 3.53 4.77
CA GLN A 54 0.73 3.18 3.46
C GLN A 54 2.25 3.26 3.42
N ASN A 55 2.83 4.32 3.97
CA ASN A 55 4.29 4.52 4.01
C ASN A 55 5.01 3.43 4.84
N ILE A 56 4.42 3.00 5.96
CA ILE A 56 4.99 1.91 6.78
C ILE A 56 4.97 0.60 6.00
N ILE A 57 3.86 0.26 5.34
CA ILE A 57 3.78 -0.96 4.51
C ILE A 57 4.77 -0.89 3.36
N TYR A 58 4.84 0.24 2.65
CA TYR A 58 5.77 0.44 1.53
C TYR A 58 7.23 0.29 1.96
N SER A 59 7.64 0.99 3.02
CA SER A 59 9.02 0.95 3.52
C SER A 59 9.41 -0.43 4.04
N THR A 60 8.48 -1.13 4.72
CA THR A 60 8.69 -2.50 5.18
C THR A 60 8.92 -3.46 4.02
N LEU A 61 8.06 -3.43 3.00
CA LEU A 61 8.20 -4.28 1.81
C LEU A 61 9.48 -3.96 1.04
N LYS A 62 9.78 -2.68 0.84
CA LYS A 62 11.00 -2.22 0.16
C LYS A 62 12.25 -2.68 0.90
N GLY A 63 12.29 -2.54 2.22
CA GLY A 63 13.39 -3.02 3.06
C GLY A 63 13.55 -4.55 3.00
N TYR A 64 12.44 -5.28 3.05
CA TYR A 64 12.42 -6.74 2.93
C TYR A 64 12.97 -7.21 1.58
N PHE A 65 12.49 -6.65 0.46
CA PHE A 65 12.98 -7.01 -0.87
C PHE A 65 14.43 -6.60 -1.10
N ASN A 66 14.87 -5.45 -0.60
CA ASN A 66 16.28 -5.06 -0.65
C ASN A 66 17.19 -6.06 0.11
N ARG A 67 16.69 -6.66 1.19
CA ARG A 67 17.41 -7.74 1.88
C ARG A 67 17.43 -9.02 1.03
N LEU A 68 16.29 -9.42 0.45
CA LEU A 68 16.24 -10.60 -0.42
C LEU A 68 17.18 -10.48 -1.63
N LYS A 69 17.23 -9.32 -2.28
CA LYS A 69 18.15 -9.03 -3.39
C LYS A 69 19.62 -9.24 -3.05
N ARG A 70 20.01 -8.93 -1.81
CA ARG A 70 21.38 -9.14 -1.32
C ARG A 70 21.69 -10.60 -1.00
N GLN A 71 20.66 -11.41 -0.74
CA GLN A 71 20.80 -12.82 -0.39
C GLN A 71 20.77 -13.73 -1.63
N ASP A 72 19.94 -13.39 -2.63
CA ASP A 72 19.76 -14.21 -3.81
C ASP A 72 19.47 -13.34 -5.04
N ARG A 73 20.29 -13.55 -6.09
CA ARG A 73 20.20 -12.80 -7.35
C ARG A 73 18.88 -13.00 -8.07
N LYS A 74 18.15 -14.10 -7.83
CA LYS A 74 16.84 -14.33 -8.47
C LYS A 74 15.80 -13.26 -8.12
N PHE A 75 16.03 -12.47 -7.07
CA PHE A 75 15.15 -11.37 -6.66
C PHE A 75 15.61 -9.99 -7.15
N GLU A 76 16.69 -9.89 -7.93
CA GLU A 76 17.30 -8.62 -8.35
C GLU A 76 16.28 -7.65 -9.00
N ASN A 77 15.36 -8.21 -9.77
CA ASN A 77 14.33 -7.50 -10.53
C ASN A 77 13.09 -7.11 -9.70
N LEU A 78 12.96 -7.65 -8.47
CA LEU A 78 11.77 -7.44 -7.64
C LEU A 78 11.67 -5.98 -7.16
N SER A 79 10.58 -5.30 -7.48
CA SER A 79 10.40 -3.88 -7.21
C SER A 79 9.07 -3.60 -6.51
N VAL A 80 9.06 -2.59 -5.65
CA VAL A 80 7.86 -2.09 -4.96
C VAL A 80 7.61 -0.67 -5.46
N LEU A 81 6.46 -0.45 -6.06
CA LEU A 81 6.05 0.83 -6.62
C LEU A 81 4.86 1.38 -5.83
N THR A 82 4.88 2.69 -5.56
CA THR A 82 3.72 3.46 -5.12
C THR A 82 2.76 3.71 -6.30
N GLN A 83 1.53 4.10 -6.01
CA GLN A 83 0.57 4.51 -7.04
C GLN A 83 1.14 5.58 -8.00
N ASN A 84 1.79 6.61 -7.46
CA ASN A 84 2.40 7.68 -8.27
C ASN A 84 3.55 7.18 -9.16
N GLU A 85 4.33 6.20 -8.70
CA GLU A 85 5.37 5.57 -9.54
C GLU A 85 4.76 4.72 -10.65
N VAL A 86 3.62 4.07 -10.40
CA VAL A 86 2.85 3.33 -11.42
C VAL A 86 2.27 4.29 -12.44
N GLU A 87 1.67 5.40 -12.02
CA GLU A 87 1.11 6.43 -12.92
C GLU A 87 2.17 7.01 -13.87
N LYS A 88 3.41 7.15 -13.39
CA LYS A 88 4.55 7.61 -14.21
C LYS A 88 5.19 6.51 -15.06
N ASN A 89 4.89 5.24 -14.80
CA ASN A 89 5.40 4.11 -15.56
C ASN A 89 4.35 3.61 -16.54
N GLU A 90 4.40 4.10 -17.78
CA GLU A 90 3.42 3.79 -18.82
C GLU A 90 3.17 2.29 -19.02
N ILE A 91 4.21 1.46 -18.92
CA ILE A 91 4.11 0.02 -19.18
C ILE A 91 3.42 -0.69 -18.02
N ILE A 92 3.80 -0.39 -16.78
CA ILE A 92 3.14 -0.96 -15.60
C ILE A 92 1.71 -0.44 -15.49
N HIS A 93 1.48 0.85 -15.78
CA HIS A 93 0.14 1.43 -15.85
C HIS A 93 -0.75 0.65 -16.84
N ARG A 94 -0.30 0.44 -18.07
CA ARG A 94 -1.06 -0.30 -19.10
C ARG A 94 -1.30 -1.76 -18.72
N LYS A 95 -0.33 -2.42 -18.10
CA LYS A 95 -0.45 -3.82 -17.64
C LYS A 95 -1.40 -3.97 -16.45
N LEU A 96 -1.54 -2.94 -15.62
CA LEU A 96 -2.44 -2.95 -14.48
C LEU A 96 -3.86 -2.48 -14.81
N ALA A 97 -4.00 -1.64 -15.84
CA ALA A 97 -5.26 -1.06 -16.23
C ALA A 97 -6.30 -2.13 -16.60
N VAL A 98 -7.53 -1.91 -16.14
CA VAL A 98 -8.68 -2.76 -16.43
C VAL A 98 -9.61 -2.04 -17.39
N LYS A 99 -10.04 -2.74 -18.43
CA LYS A 99 -11.07 -2.25 -19.35
C LYS A 99 -12.45 -2.27 -18.67
N TYR A 100 -13.10 -1.11 -18.64
CA TYR A 100 -14.47 -0.94 -18.17
C TYR A 100 -15.29 -0.19 -19.23
N GLY A 101 -16.06 -0.93 -20.03
CA GLY A 101 -16.71 -0.37 -21.21
C GLY A 101 -15.66 0.17 -22.19
N GLU A 102 -15.70 1.47 -22.45
CA GLU A 102 -14.77 2.20 -23.31
C GLU A 102 -13.56 2.78 -22.54
N TYR A 103 -13.55 2.70 -21.21
CA TYR A 103 -12.53 3.29 -20.37
C TYR A 103 -11.47 2.27 -19.95
N LEU A 104 -10.25 2.76 -19.71
CA LEU A 104 -9.19 2.04 -19.02
C LEU A 104 -9.01 2.66 -17.63
N LEU A 105 -9.27 1.88 -16.59
CA LEU A 105 -9.22 2.34 -15.20
C LEU A 105 -8.11 1.62 -14.45
N LEU A 106 -7.39 2.33 -13.61
CA LEU A 106 -6.50 1.71 -12.65
C LEU A 106 -7.30 1.20 -11.43
N PRO A 107 -6.98 0.01 -10.90
CA PRO A 107 -7.51 -0.43 -9.63
C PRO A 107 -6.99 0.46 -8.49
N ASP A 108 -7.74 0.47 -7.38
CA ASP A 108 -7.34 1.13 -6.13
C ASP A 108 -6.18 0.35 -5.48
N ALA A 109 -4.97 0.63 -5.98
CA ALA A 109 -3.72 -0.02 -5.60
C ALA A 109 -2.75 1.02 -5.01
N ASP A 110 -2.61 1.01 -3.69
CA ASP A 110 -1.69 1.91 -2.98
C ASP A 110 -0.22 1.52 -3.23
N ILE A 111 0.04 0.22 -3.40
CA ILE A 111 1.36 -0.37 -3.63
C ILE A 111 1.25 -1.50 -4.66
N VAL A 112 2.22 -1.58 -5.57
CA VAL A 112 2.34 -2.62 -6.60
C VAL A 112 3.69 -3.32 -6.49
N VAL A 113 3.68 -4.65 -6.49
CA VAL A 113 4.88 -5.48 -6.51
C VAL A 113 5.07 -6.02 -7.92
N VAL A 114 6.26 -5.76 -8.48
CA VAL A 114 6.59 -6.08 -9.88
C VAL A 114 7.89 -6.86 -9.94
N ASP A 115 7.93 -7.91 -10.74
CA ASP A 115 9.18 -8.44 -11.27
C ASP A 115 9.55 -7.63 -12.51
N TYR A 116 10.45 -6.66 -12.33
CA TYR A 116 10.72 -5.64 -13.35
C TYR A 116 11.92 -6.04 -14.21
N ASN A 117 11.67 -6.27 -15.49
CA ASN A 117 12.73 -6.53 -16.45
C ASN A 117 13.30 -5.19 -16.96
N PHE A 118 14.56 -4.91 -16.61
CA PHE A 118 15.22 -3.65 -16.97
C PHE A 118 15.72 -3.60 -18.43
N GLU A 119 15.94 -4.76 -19.06
CA GLU A 119 16.37 -4.85 -20.47
C GLU A 119 15.17 -4.70 -21.42
N ASP A 120 14.05 -5.31 -21.05
CA ASP A 120 12.79 -5.26 -21.80
C ASP A 120 11.62 -5.06 -20.82
N PRO A 121 11.23 -3.80 -20.55
CA PRO A 121 10.13 -3.49 -19.64
C PRO A 121 8.78 -4.12 -20.02
N TRP A 122 8.57 -4.47 -21.30
CA TRP A 122 7.37 -5.18 -21.74
C TRP A 122 7.33 -6.64 -21.30
N LYS A 123 8.45 -7.19 -20.80
CA LYS A 123 8.48 -8.50 -20.12
C LYS A 123 8.28 -8.43 -18.60
N SER A 124 8.20 -7.24 -18.01
CA SER A 124 7.92 -7.09 -16.57
C SER A 124 6.59 -7.71 -16.17
N VAL A 125 6.52 -8.35 -15.00
CA VAL A 125 5.31 -9.03 -14.52
C VAL A 125 4.83 -8.37 -13.24
N ILE A 126 3.57 -7.96 -13.21
CA ILE A 126 2.93 -7.50 -11.97
C ILE A 126 2.57 -8.74 -11.15
N LEU A 127 3.18 -8.88 -9.97
CA LEU A 127 2.98 -10.03 -9.10
C LEU A 127 1.80 -9.81 -8.14
N ALA A 128 1.69 -8.60 -7.61
CA ALA A 128 0.65 -8.27 -6.65
C ALA A 128 0.32 -6.78 -6.60
N ILE A 129 -0.90 -6.47 -6.17
CA ILE A 129 -1.30 -5.16 -5.68
C ILE A 129 -1.72 -5.24 -4.21
N ILE A 130 -1.51 -4.15 -3.49
CA ILE A 130 -1.80 -4.04 -2.07
C ILE A 130 -2.58 -2.75 -1.85
N SER A 131 -3.83 -2.87 -1.39
CA SER A 131 -4.62 -1.73 -0.92
C SER A 131 -4.44 -1.60 0.59
N CYS A 132 -4.05 -0.43 1.07
CA CYS A 132 -3.79 -0.11 2.47
C CYS A 132 -4.98 0.65 3.07
N LYS A 133 -5.79 -0.01 3.89
CA LYS A 133 -6.99 0.59 4.49
C LYS A 133 -6.91 0.55 6.02
N THR A 134 -6.82 1.72 6.64
CA THR A 134 -6.83 1.85 8.11
C THR A 134 -8.21 1.60 8.72
N SER A 135 -9.27 1.72 7.91
CA SER A 135 -10.61 1.28 8.25
C SER A 135 -11.33 0.68 7.05
N LEU A 136 -12.07 -0.38 7.28
CA LEU A 136 -12.57 -1.32 6.29
C LEU A 136 -13.88 -0.88 5.63
N ARG A 137 -14.88 -0.43 6.42
CA ARG A 137 -16.22 0.08 5.98
C ARG A 137 -16.67 -0.37 4.57
N GLU A 138 -17.15 0.55 3.72
CA GLU A 138 -17.52 0.29 2.31
C GLU A 138 -16.31 0.06 1.40
N ARG A 139 -15.10 0.36 1.89
CA ARG A 139 -13.86 0.28 1.10
C ARG A 139 -13.37 -1.14 0.88
N ILE A 140 -13.79 -2.13 1.69
CA ILE A 140 -13.57 -3.55 1.38
C ILE A 140 -14.22 -3.90 0.04
N ALA A 141 -15.46 -3.47 -0.17
CA ALA A 141 -16.20 -3.83 -1.38
C ALA A 141 -15.48 -3.32 -2.64
N GLN A 142 -14.84 -2.15 -2.55
CA GLN A 142 -14.00 -1.62 -3.64
C GLN A 142 -12.77 -2.50 -3.90
N SER A 143 -12.01 -2.90 -2.87
CA SER A 143 -10.88 -3.81 -3.05
C SER A 143 -11.31 -5.19 -3.60
N CYS A 144 -12.45 -5.72 -3.13
CA CYS A 144 -13.03 -6.97 -3.64
C CYS A 144 -13.48 -6.84 -5.10
N TYR A 145 -14.10 -5.72 -5.47
CA TYR A 145 -14.48 -5.43 -6.85
C TYR A 145 -13.27 -5.48 -7.78
N TRP A 146 -12.17 -4.82 -7.41
CA TRP A 146 -10.94 -4.85 -8.21
C TRP A 146 -10.35 -6.24 -8.33
N LYS A 147 -10.38 -7.04 -7.26
CA LYS A 147 -9.97 -8.45 -7.32
C LYS A 147 -10.77 -9.23 -8.37
N LEU A 148 -12.10 -9.12 -8.35
CA LEU A 148 -12.96 -9.80 -9.34
C LEU A 148 -12.69 -9.31 -10.77
N LYS A 149 -12.48 -8.00 -10.94
CA LYS A 149 -12.16 -7.42 -12.24
C LYS A 149 -10.82 -7.89 -12.80
N LEU A 150 -9.77 -7.92 -11.99
CA LEU A 150 -8.47 -8.46 -12.41
C LEU A 150 -8.58 -9.95 -12.75
N LEU A 151 -9.31 -10.73 -11.95
CA LEU A 151 -9.55 -12.17 -12.21
C LEU A 151 -10.30 -12.43 -13.51
N SER A 152 -11.16 -11.50 -13.95
CA SER A 152 -11.96 -11.65 -15.18
C SER A 152 -11.19 -11.48 -16.49
N SER A 153 -9.91 -11.11 -16.44
CA SER A 153 -9.09 -10.82 -17.63
C SER A 153 -7.88 -11.75 -17.70
N ASP A 154 -7.63 -12.36 -18.85
CA ASP A 154 -6.45 -13.22 -19.06
C ASP A 154 -5.12 -12.49 -18.88
N ILE A 155 -5.12 -11.16 -19.05
CA ILE A 155 -3.94 -10.31 -18.90
C ILE A 155 -3.60 -10.10 -17.42
N THR A 156 -4.63 -9.93 -16.56
CA THR A 156 -4.45 -9.49 -15.18
C THR A 156 -4.82 -10.53 -14.12
N LYS A 157 -5.39 -11.68 -14.50
CA LYS A 157 -5.85 -12.74 -13.57
C LYS A 157 -4.78 -13.30 -12.65
N ASN A 158 -3.51 -13.20 -13.04
CA ASN A 158 -2.38 -13.70 -12.24
C ASN A 158 -1.92 -12.71 -11.15
N ILE A 159 -2.43 -11.47 -11.16
CA ILE A 159 -2.09 -10.45 -10.17
C ILE A 159 -2.77 -10.78 -8.85
N ARG A 160 -1.98 -10.98 -7.80
CA ARG A 160 -2.50 -11.22 -6.45
C ARG A 160 -3.00 -9.90 -5.85
N VAL A 161 -4.16 -9.92 -5.20
CA VAL A 161 -4.72 -8.74 -4.52
C VAL A 161 -4.67 -8.95 -3.01
N PHE A 162 -3.99 -8.04 -2.32
CA PHE A 162 -3.91 -8.02 -0.86
C PHE A 162 -4.57 -6.78 -0.28
N LEU A 163 -5.20 -6.94 0.87
CA LEU A 163 -5.71 -5.85 1.68
C LEU A 163 -4.88 -5.78 2.95
N ALA A 164 -4.07 -4.74 3.09
CA ALA A 164 -3.38 -4.44 4.32
C ALA A 164 -4.31 -3.60 5.20
N THR A 165 -4.58 -4.05 6.42
CA THR A 165 -5.42 -3.32 7.37
C THR A 165 -4.91 -3.44 8.79
N THR A 166 -5.30 -2.46 9.60
CA THR A 166 -5.08 -2.46 11.06
C THR A 166 -6.38 -2.71 11.83
N GLU A 167 -7.51 -2.77 11.14
CA GLU A 167 -8.80 -3.13 11.70
C GLU A 167 -8.92 -4.65 11.63
N LEU A 168 -8.98 -5.30 12.80
CA LEU A 168 -9.34 -6.71 12.88
C LEU A 168 -10.84 -6.80 12.60
N GLN A 169 -11.24 -7.55 11.57
CA GLN A 169 -12.57 -8.18 11.59
C GLN A 169 -12.50 -9.25 12.70
N LEU A 170 -13.15 -8.96 13.83
CA LEU A 170 -13.62 -9.98 14.75
C LEU A 170 -14.94 -10.52 14.22
#